data_AF-A0A2G9MND9-F1
#
_entry.id   AF-A0A2G9MND9-F1
#
_cell.length_a   1.000
_cell.length_b   1.000
_cell.length_c   1.000
_cell.angle_alpha   90.00
_cell.angle_beta   90.00
_cell.angle_gamma   90.00
#
_symmetry.space_group_name_H-M   'P 1'
#
loop_
_entity.id
_entity.type
_entity.pdbx_description
1 polymer ?
#
loop_
_entity_poly.entity_id
_entity_poly.type
_entity_poly.pdbx_seq_one_letter_code
_entity_poly.pdbx_strand_id
1 'polypeptide(L)'
;MVLAVYDWIYGSAQLAAFFLAIIAAIIAADLFHHSKKKLMPWRYFLAAMILFSLWEILGALENFNIIQHTIILSILPSIFLALLIISLIMQILAGKGWLK
;
A
#
# COMPACT_ATOMS: atom_id res chain seq x y z
N MET A 1 20.21 -20.39 -12.20
CA MET A 1 20.70 -19.57 -11.07
C MET A 1 20.14 -20.14 -9.79
N VAL A 2 20.96 -20.32 -8.76
CA VAL A 2 20.52 -20.81 -7.44
C VAL A 2 20.14 -19.57 -6.62
N LEU A 3 18.91 -19.51 -6.13
CA LEU A 3 18.43 -18.45 -5.24
C LEU A 3 19.27 -18.46 -3.95
N ALA A 4 19.76 -17.31 -3.54
CA ALA A 4 20.47 -17.18 -2.27
C ALA A 4 19.45 -17.17 -1.11
N VAL A 5 19.92 -17.51 0.10
CA VAL A 5 19.11 -17.41 1.33
C VAL A 5 18.55 -15.99 1.50
N TYR A 6 19.30 -14.98 1.05
CA TYR A 6 18.88 -13.58 1.03
C TYR A 6 17.58 -13.36 0.23
N ASP A 7 17.50 -13.92 -0.99
CA ASP A 7 16.35 -13.75 -1.88
C ASP A 7 15.08 -14.38 -1.27
N TRP A 8 15.25 -15.49 -0.56
CA TRP A 8 14.16 -16.17 0.15
C TRP A 8 13.61 -15.35 1.34
N ILE A 9 14.50 -14.74 2.12
CA ILE A 9 14.11 -13.92 3.27
C ILE A 9 13.39 -12.65 2.78
N TYR A 10 13.92 -11.98 1.75
CA TYR A 10 13.28 -10.78 1.21
C TYR A 10 11.96 -11.09 0.51
N GLY A 11 11.90 -12.14 -0.31
CA GLY A 11 10.66 -12.56 -0.97
C GLY A 11 9.55 -12.94 0.03
N SER A 12 9.90 -13.65 1.12
CA SER A 12 8.93 -14.01 2.16
C SER A 12 8.48 -12.82 3.01
N ALA A 13 9.38 -11.91 3.38
CA ALA A 13 9.04 -10.68 4.07
C ALA A 13 8.13 -9.78 3.23
N GLN A 14 8.37 -9.74 1.92
CA GLN A 14 7.56 -8.99 0.98
C GLN A 14 6.15 -9.56 0.83
N LEU A 15 6.03 -10.88 0.70
CA LEU A 15 4.73 -11.56 0.73
C LEU A 15 3.98 -11.30 2.05
N ALA A 16 4.68 -11.32 3.18
CA ALA A 16 4.08 -11.02 4.48
C ALA A 16 3.55 -9.57 4.53
N ALA A 17 4.30 -8.60 4.00
CA ALA A 17 3.87 -7.20 3.90
C ALA A 17 2.61 -7.06 3.03
N PHE A 18 2.54 -7.78 1.90
CA PHE A 18 1.35 -7.83 1.05
C PHE A 18 0.11 -8.32 1.81
N PHE A 19 0.21 -9.44 2.55
CA PHE A 19 -0.90 -9.94 3.36
C PHE A 19 -1.29 -8.95 4.48
N LEU A 20 -0.30 -8.31 5.12
CA LEU A 20 -0.56 -7.31 6.14
C LEU A 20 -1.33 -6.10 5.59
N ALA A 21 -1.01 -5.69 4.37
CA ALA A 21 -1.69 -4.60 3.70
C ALA A 21 -3.13 -4.95 3.31
N ILE A 22 -3.41 -6.21 2.94
CA ILE A 22 -4.79 -6.68 2.75
C ILE A 22 -5.59 -6.52 4.04
N ILE A 23 -5.03 -6.94 5.18
CA ILE A 23 -5.69 -6.80 6.48
C ILE A 23 -5.91 -5.31 6.81
N ALA A 24 -4.90 -4.47 6.60
CA ALA A 24 -5.02 -3.02 6.78
C ALA A 24 -6.09 -2.40 5.86
N ALA A 25 -6.20 -2.88 4.62
CA ALA A 25 -7.22 -2.48 3.66
C ALA A 25 -8.63 -2.77 4.18
N ILE A 26 -8.83 -3.98 4.74
CA ILE A 26 -10.09 -4.42 5.32
C ILE A 26 -10.46 -3.56 6.53
N ILE A 27 -9.52 -3.34 7.45
CA ILE A 27 -9.73 -2.48 8.64
C ILE A 27 -10.12 -1.06 8.22
N ALA A 28 -9.38 -0.49 7.27
CA ALA A 28 -9.70 0.83 6.76
C ALA A 28 -11.06 0.87 6.07
N ALA A 29 -11.39 -0.13 5.24
CA ALA A 29 -12.69 -0.22 4.58
C ALA A 29 -13.85 -0.27 5.58
N ASP A 30 -13.69 -1.00 6.69
CA ASP A 30 -14.68 -1.04 7.78
C ASP A 30 -14.81 0.32 8.48
N LEU A 31 -13.69 0.98 8.76
CA LEU A 31 -13.65 2.34 9.32
C LEU A 31 -14.37 3.35 8.43
N PHE A 32 -14.20 3.24 7.10
CA PHE A 32 -14.89 4.07 6.11
C PHE A 32 -16.38 3.71 6.00
N HIS A 33 -16.75 2.43 6.09
CA HIS A 33 -18.15 1.98 6.03
C HIS A 33 -19.00 2.54 7.17
N HIS A 34 -18.42 2.62 8.38
CA HIS A 34 -19.11 3.18 9.55
C HIS A 34 -19.31 4.70 9.49
N SER A 35 -18.46 5.41 8.75
CA SER A 35 -18.53 6.86 8.61
C SER A 35 -19.41 7.26 7.41
N LYS A 36 -20.73 6.98 7.50
CA LYS A 36 -21.73 7.12 6.42
C LYS A 36 -22.03 8.56 5.91
N LYS A 37 -21.24 9.59 6.25
CA LYS A 37 -21.53 10.96 5.81
C LYS A 37 -20.25 11.67 5.33
N LYS A 38 -20.19 11.91 4.01
CA LYS A 38 -19.18 12.70 3.28
C LYS A 38 -17.74 12.17 3.33
N LEU A 39 -17.41 11.13 2.56
CA LEU A 39 -16.01 10.69 2.43
C LEU A 39 -15.54 10.62 0.97
N MET A 40 -15.29 11.80 0.37
CA MET A 40 -14.36 11.91 -0.76
C MET A 40 -13.01 11.17 -0.55
N PRO A 41 -12.42 11.09 0.67
CA PRO A 41 -11.16 10.36 0.89
C PRO A 41 -11.12 8.87 0.53
N TRP A 42 -12.26 8.17 0.45
CA TRP A 42 -12.28 6.73 0.10
C TRP A 42 -11.63 6.44 -1.27
N ARG A 43 -11.75 7.35 -2.24
CA ARG A 43 -11.19 7.18 -3.59
C ARG A 43 -9.66 7.19 -3.56
N TYR A 44 -9.05 8.03 -2.73
CA TYR A 44 -7.60 8.09 -2.57
C TYR A 44 -7.07 6.87 -1.82
N PHE A 45 -7.82 6.41 -0.81
CA PHE A 45 -7.50 5.18 -0.09
C PHE A 45 -7.51 3.95 -1.03
N LEU A 46 -8.57 3.80 -1.83
CA LEU A 46 -8.67 2.69 -2.80
C LEU A 46 -7.54 2.77 -3.85
N ALA A 47 -7.26 3.96 -4.37
CA ALA A 47 -6.16 4.17 -5.31
C ALA A 47 -4.80 3.80 -4.70
N ALA A 48 -4.54 4.16 -3.44
CA ALA A 48 -3.33 3.79 -2.73
C ALA A 48 -3.20 2.26 -2.57
N MET A 49 -4.30 1.56 -2.26
CA MET A 49 -4.30 0.11 -2.11
C MET A 49 -4.04 -0.64 -3.41
N ILE A 50 -4.60 -0.16 -4.52
CA ILE A 50 -4.32 -0.71 -5.85
C ILE A 50 -2.85 -0.49 -6.22
N LEU A 51 -2.32 0.72 -6.00
CA LEU A 51 -0.93 1.05 -6.29
C LEU A 51 0.03 0.19 -5.45
N PHE A 52 -0.29 -0.02 -4.17
CA PHE A 52 0.48 -0.87 -3.27
C PHE A 52 0.50 -2.33 -3.72
N SER A 53 -0.68 -2.87 -4.09
CA SER A 53 -0.78 -4.25 -4.57
C SER A 53 0.06 -4.47 -5.82
N LEU A 54 0.04 -3.50 -6.75
CA LEU A 54 0.90 -3.54 -7.94
C LEU A 54 2.39 -3.46 -7.59
N TRP A 55 2.77 -2.62 -6.62
CA TRP A 55 4.16 -2.53 -6.15
C TRP A 55 4.64 -3.86 -5.56
N GLU A 56 3.85 -4.49 -4.71
CA GLU A 56 4.20 -5.75 -4.07
C GLU A 56 4.38 -6.88 -5.09
N ILE A 57 3.50 -6.95 -6.09
CA ILE A 57 3.64 -7.93 -7.19
C ILE A 57 4.92 -7.66 -7.99
N LEU A 58 5.20 -6.40 -8.34
CA LEU A 58 6.40 -6.05 -9.10
C LEU A 58 7.69 -6.32 -8.33
N GLY A 59 7.73 -6.02 -7.03
CA GLY A 59 8.90 -6.26 -6.20
C GLY A 59 9.12 -7.75 -5.91
N ALA A 60 8.04 -8.53 -5.77
CA ALA A 60 8.16 -9.99 -5.71
C ALA A 60 8.76 -10.53 -7.02
N LEU A 61 8.31 -10.05 -8.18
CA LEU A 61 8.85 -10.45 -9.49
C LEU A 61 10.33 -10.05 -9.67
N GLU A 62 10.76 -8.90 -9.13
CA GLU A 62 12.17 -8.47 -9.11
C GLU A 62 13.01 -9.37 -8.19
N ASN A 63 12.52 -9.69 -6.99
CA ASN A 63 13.20 -10.58 -6.05
C ASN A 63 13.38 -12.01 -6.60
N PHE A 64 12.45 -12.50 -7.42
CA PHE A 64 12.59 -13.78 -8.12
C PHE A 64 13.41 -13.68 -9.42
N ASN A 65 14.05 -12.54 -9.69
CA ASN A 65 14.83 -12.28 -10.90
C ASN A 65 14.05 -12.49 -12.22
N ILE A 66 12.71 -12.37 -12.18
CA ILE A 66 11.86 -12.47 -13.38
C ILE A 66 11.92 -11.17 -14.18
N ILE A 67 12.06 -10.03 -13.50
CA ILE A 67 12.22 -8.70 -14.09
C ILE A 67 13.48 -8.06 -13.48
N GLN A 68 14.34 -7.43 -14.29
CA GLN A 68 15.56 -6.81 -13.81
C GLN A 68 15.43 -5.29 -13.70
N HIS A 69 15.84 -4.76 -12.54
CA HIS A 69 16.06 -3.35 -12.23
C HIS A 69 14.99 -2.39 -12.76
N THR A 70 13.95 -2.20 -11.96
CA THR A 70 13.00 -1.13 -12.22
C THR A 70 13.26 0.00 -11.22
N ILE A 71 13.87 1.11 -11.65
CA ILE A 71 14.06 2.34 -10.81
C ILE A 71 12.74 2.76 -10.13
N ILE A 72 11.62 2.44 -10.77
CA ILE A 72 10.25 2.62 -10.28
C ILE A 72 10.04 1.94 -8.92
N LEU A 73 10.64 0.76 -8.67
CA LEU A 73 10.50 0.00 -7.42
C LEU A 73 11.14 0.69 -6.22
N SER A 74 12.15 1.54 -6.42
CA SER A 74 12.79 2.30 -5.35
C SER A 74 12.01 3.56 -4.96
N ILE A 75 11.25 4.14 -5.91
CA ILE A 75 10.53 5.42 -5.72
C ILE A 75 9.08 5.17 -5.25
N LEU A 76 8.45 4.09 -5.71
CA LEU A 76 7.05 3.75 -5.38
C LEU A 76 6.75 3.65 -3.87
N PRO A 77 7.61 3.05 -3.01
CA PRO A 77 7.33 2.95 -1.58
C PRO A 77 7.14 4.32 -0.93
N SER A 78 7.99 5.27 -1.30
CA SER A 78 7.98 6.65 -0.81
C SER A 78 6.71 7.38 -1.25
N ILE A 79 6.30 7.19 -2.51
CA ILE A 79 5.06 7.76 -3.06
C ILE A 79 3.83 7.16 -2.36
N PHE A 80 3.81 5.85 -2.15
CA PHE A 80 2.73 5.17 -1.44
C PHE A 80 2.60 5.65 0.01
N LEU A 81 3.73 5.74 0.73
CA LEU A 81 3.74 6.22 2.11
C LEU A 81 3.21 7.66 2.20
N ALA A 82 3.62 8.53 1.27
CA ALA A 82 3.13 9.91 1.20
C ALA A 82 1.61 9.96 0.94
N LEU A 83 1.09 9.16 0.02
CA LEU A 83 -0.35 9.05 -0.27
C LEU A 83 -1.14 8.54 0.95
N LEU A 84 -0.63 7.54 1.66
CA LEU A 84 -1.25 7.03 2.89
C LEU A 84 -1.32 8.09 3.97
N ILE A 85 -0.22 8.81 4.20
CA ILE A 85 -0.16 9.91 5.18
C ILE A 85 -1.19 10.99 4.82
N ILE A 86 -1.25 11.42 3.56
CA ILE A 86 -2.22 12.41 3.09
C ILE A 86 -3.65 11.90 3.29
N SER A 87 -3.93 10.65 2.95
CA SER A 87 -5.25 10.03 3.14
C SER A 87 -5.68 10.02 4.61
N LEU A 88 -4.76 9.65 5.52
CA LEU A 88 -4.99 9.66 6.96
C LEU A 88 -5.22 11.07 7.50
N ILE A 89 -4.39 12.04 7.08
CA ILE A 89 -4.56 13.43 7.48
C ILE A 89 -5.91 13.96 7.02
N MET A 90 -6.30 13.72 5.76
CA MET A 90 -7.61 14.11 5.24
C MET A 90 -8.75 13.46 6.02
N GLN A 91 -8.62 12.19 6.40
CA GLN A 91 -9.62 11.49 7.20
C GLN A 91 -9.74 12.07 8.63
N ILE A 92 -8.61 12.40 9.27
CA ILE A 92 -8.61 13.05 10.59
C ILE A 92 -9.23 14.45 10.51
N LEU A 93 -8.87 15.24 9.48
CA LEU A 93 -9.44 16.57 9.27
C LEU A 93 -10.95 16.52 8.98
N ALA A 94 -11.39 15.52 8.21
CA ALA A 94 -12.81 15.28 7.94
C ALA A 94 -13.54 14.85 9.23
N GLY A 95 -12.96 13.95 10.03
CA GLY A 95 -13.51 13.51 11.32
C GLY A 95 -13.59 14.63 12.36
N LYS A 96 -12.67 15.59 12.33
CA LYS A 96 -12.71 16.81 13.16
C LYS A 96 -13.66 17.89 12.63
N GLY A 97 -14.29 17.68 11.46
CA GLY A 97 -15.19 18.65 10.83
C GLY A 97 -14.49 19.88 10.23
N TRP A 98 -13.18 19.81 10.00
CA TRP A 98 -12.38 20.93 9.45
C TRP A 98 -12.41 21.00 7.92
N LEU A 99 -12.86 19.93 7.26
CA LEU A 99 -13.17 19.89 5.83
C LEU A 99 -14.70 20.02 5.68
N LYS A 100 -15.18 21.18 5.21
CA LYS A 100 -16.61 21.46 4.96
C LYS A 100 -17.10 20.90 3.63
#